data_AF-A0A7Y5LTI1-F1
#
_entry.id   AF-A0A7Y5LTI1-F1
#
_cell.length_a   1.000
_cell.length_b   1.000
_cell.length_c   1.000
_cell.angle_alpha   90.00
_cell.angle_beta   90.00
_cell.angle_gamma   90.00
#
_symmetry.space_group_name_H-M   'P 1'
#
loop_
_entity.id
_entity.type
_entity.pdbx_description
1 polymer ?
#
loop_
_entity_poly.entity_id
_entity_poly.type
_entity_poly.pdbx_seq_one_letter_code
_entity_poly.pdbx_strand_id
1 'polypeptide(L)'
;MNKTYRGIWYRDHPQLKMNFEEAFKRDKGKLRIEHGQISFIGKKNKIEISNLIALHLGLQGTDPVNCFIKVTYKSGDSVKTCYFADGKLFGYWGAFGGTYRLFKAISIIMPRNATVTANYSFVYTQIILFLILLFMVFKILYL
;
A
#
# COMPACT_ATOMS: atom_id res chain seq x y z
N MET A 1 15.32 0.37 -13.17
CA MET A 1 13.90 0.60 -13.51
C MET A 1 13.46 1.91 -12.87
N ASN A 2 12.91 2.85 -13.65
CA ASN A 2 12.35 4.10 -13.13
C ASN A 2 10.82 4.05 -13.28
N LYS A 3 10.09 4.07 -12.16
CA LYS A 3 8.62 4.08 -12.17
C LYS A 3 8.10 5.14 -11.20
N THR A 4 7.05 5.85 -11.62
CA THR A 4 6.36 6.84 -10.79
C THR A 4 4.88 6.47 -10.66
N TYR A 5 4.40 6.44 -9.42
CA TYR A 5 3.02 6.18 -9.05
C TYR A 5 2.41 7.47 -8.48
N ARG A 6 1.20 7.83 -8.90
CA ARG A 6 0.49 9.03 -8.44
C ARG A 6 -0.69 8.65 -7.57
N GLY A 7 -1.03 9.55 -6.64
CA GLY A 7 -2.17 9.35 -5.73
C GLY A 7 -1.87 8.38 -4.60
N ILE A 8 -0.59 8.20 -4.27
CA ILE A 8 -0.15 7.31 -3.19
C ILE A 8 -0.39 7.99 -1.85
N TRP A 9 -1.01 7.26 -0.92
CA TRP A 9 -1.13 7.66 0.47
C TRP A 9 0.15 7.31 1.22
N TYR A 10 0.55 8.18 2.16
CA TYR A 10 1.76 8.04 2.96
C TYR A 10 1.49 8.25 4.45
N ARG A 11 2.20 7.49 5.29
CA ARG A 11 2.28 7.66 6.74
C ARG A 11 3.59 7.09 7.30
N ASP A 12 4.02 7.64 8.42
CA ASP A 12 5.28 7.41 9.14
C ASP A 12 5.14 6.60 10.45
N HIS A 13 3.92 6.20 10.81
CA HIS A 13 3.61 5.47 12.05
C HIS A 13 2.39 4.56 11.79
N PRO A 14 2.24 3.42 12.49
CA PRO A 14 1.11 2.49 12.30
C PRO A 14 -0.23 3.13 12.68
N GLN A 15 -1.34 2.59 12.15
CA GLN A 15 -2.67 3.00 12.59
C GLN A 15 -3.01 2.32 13.91
N LEU A 16 -3.23 3.12 14.96
CA LEU A 16 -3.55 2.59 16.28
C LEU A 16 -5.06 2.52 16.53
N LYS A 17 -5.89 3.31 15.84
CA LYS A 17 -7.35 3.34 16.01
C LYS A 17 -8.10 3.51 14.70
N MET A 18 -9.29 2.90 14.62
CA MET A 18 -10.19 2.89 13.46
C MET A 18 -10.97 4.22 13.35
N ASN A 19 -10.27 5.36 13.29
CA ASN A 19 -10.91 6.61 12.88
C ASN A 19 -10.88 6.69 11.36
N PHE A 20 -12.03 6.48 10.71
CA PHE A 20 -12.15 6.54 9.24
C PHE A 20 -11.61 7.86 8.65
N GLU A 21 -11.70 8.97 9.38
CA GLU A 21 -11.17 10.26 8.93
C GLU A 21 -9.64 10.36 8.98
N GLU A 22 -9.02 9.76 10.01
CA GLU A 22 -7.56 9.77 10.20
C GLU A 22 -6.85 8.60 9.50
N ALA A 23 -7.59 7.54 9.19
CA ALA A 23 -7.09 6.31 8.59
C ALA A 23 -6.36 6.56 7.27
N PHE A 24 -6.83 7.52 6.48
CA PHE A 24 -6.52 7.53 5.05
C PHE A 24 -5.62 8.66 4.55
N LYS A 25 -5.29 9.68 5.37
CA LYS A 25 -4.79 10.95 4.80
C LYS A 25 -3.80 11.73 5.68
N ARG A 26 -2.69 11.14 6.13
CA ARG A 26 -1.57 12.01 6.56
C ARG A 26 -1.04 12.83 5.39
N ASP A 27 -0.79 12.18 4.25
CA ASP A 27 -0.42 12.85 3.01
C ASP A 27 -0.81 12.04 1.77
N LYS A 28 -1.01 12.72 0.64
CA LYS A 28 -1.25 12.10 -0.67
C LYS A 28 -0.34 12.74 -1.70
N GLY A 29 0.39 11.90 -2.44
CA GLY A 29 1.48 12.37 -3.28
C GLY A 29 1.83 11.44 -4.42
N LYS A 30 3.08 11.55 -4.85
CA LYS A 30 3.71 10.71 -5.86
C LYS A 30 4.80 9.87 -5.21
N LEU A 31 4.86 8.59 -5.54
CA LEU A 31 5.95 7.69 -5.16
C LEU A 31 6.79 7.40 -6.40
N ARG A 32 8.09 7.67 -6.35
CA ARG A 32 9.04 7.33 -7.40
C ARG A 32 9.97 6.24 -6.88
N ILE A 33 10.21 5.25 -7.73
CA ILE A 33 11.08 4.09 -7.47
C ILE A 33 12.17 4.15 -8.53
N GLU A 34 13.40 4.38 -8.09
CA GLU A 34 14.54 4.61 -8.98
C GLU A 34 15.86 4.28 -8.28
N HIS A 35 16.82 3.70 -9.00
CA HIS A 35 18.18 3.39 -8.51
C HIS A 35 18.24 2.70 -7.14
N GLY A 36 17.32 1.76 -6.85
CA GLY A 36 17.31 1.06 -5.56
C GLY A 36 16.72 1.88 -4.40
N GLN A 37 16.15 3.05 -4.69
CA GLN A 37 15.59 3.97 -3.72
C GLN A 37 14.12 4.25 -3.99
N ILE A 38 13.43 4.70 -2.94
CA ILE A 38 12.05 5.13 -2.98
C ILE A 38 12.01 6.60 -2.55
N SER A 39 11.42 7.46 -3.36
CA SER A 39 11.13 8.85 -2.97
C SER A 39 9.64 9.11 -3.00
N PHE A 40 9.13 9.73 -1.94
CA PHE A 40 7.75 10.20 -1.88
C PHE A 40 7.72 11.71 -1.78
N ILE A 41 6.86 12.31 -2.61
CA ILE A 41 6.61 13.74 -2.63
C ILE A 41 5.10 13.93 -2.50
N GLY A 42 4.66 14.29 -1.30
CA GLY A 42 3.31 14.69 -0.98
C GLY A 42 3.17 16.21 -0.84
N LYS A 43 2.02 16.66 -0.34
CA LYS A 43 1.78 18.08 -0.06
C LYS A 43 2.44 18.53 1.24
N LYS A 44 2.60 17.61 2.20
CA LYS A 44 3.10 17.90 3.56
C LYS A 44 4.48 17.29 3.80
N ASN A 45 4.80 16.20 3.12
CA ASN A 45 6.00 15.41 3.36
C ASN A 45 6.77 15.20 2.06
N LYS A 46 8.09 15.32 2.17
CA LYS A 46 9.05 14.81 1.18
C LYS A 46 9.97 13.84 1.92
N ILE A 47 10.05 12.61 1.44
CA ILE A 47 10.93 11.60 2.03
C ILE A 47 11.71 10.87 0.93
N GLU A 48 12.92 10.48 1.30
CA GLU A 48 13.81 9.68 0.47
C GLU A 48 14.25 8.49 1.33
N ILE A 49 13.99 7.29 0.82
CA ILE A 49 14.25 6.03 1.49
C ILE A 49 15.30 5.28 0.69
N SER A 50 16.43 5.05 1.35
CA SER A 50 17.47 4.12 0.94
C SER A 50 17.61 3.02 2.00
N ASN A 51 18.47 2.03 1.77
CA ASN A 51 18.77 0.96 2.73
C ASN A 51 17.52 0.20 3.22
N LEU A 52 16.77 -0.34 2.26
CA LEU A 52 15.56 -1.12 2.53
C LEU A 52 15.90 -2.41 3.28
N ILE A 53 15.20 -2.67 4.39
CA ILE A 53 15.41 -3.84 5.26
C ILE A 53 14.27 -4.85 5.09
N ALA A 54 13.03 -4.37 5.11
CA ALA A 54 11.87 -5.23 4.99
C ALA A 54 10.71 -4.54 4.25
N LEU A 55 9.94 -5.35 3.53
CA LEU A 55 8.74 -4.96 2.82
C LEU A 55 7.64 -5.94 3.17
N HIS A 56 6.54 -5.44 3.71
CA HIS A 56 5.39 -6.24 4.08
C HIS A 56 4.13 -5.70 3.41
N LEU A 57 3.34 -6.59 2.80
CA LEU A 57 1.99 -6.30 2.29
C LEU A 57 0.96 -6.90 3.25
N GLY A 58 0.04 -6.08 3.73
CA GLY A 58 -1.02 -6.51 4.64
C GLY A 58 -2.17 -5.54 4.77
N LEU A 59 -3.07 -5.84 5.70
CA LEU A 59 -4.27 -5.05 5.96
C LEU A 59 -4.03 -3.89 6.90
N GLN A 60 -4.75 -2.82 6.65
CA GLN A 60 -4.78 -1.62 7.47
C GLN A 60 -5.60 -1.83 8.75
N GLY A 61 -4.96 -2.37 9.79
CA GLY A 61 -5.63 -2.63 11.07
C GLY A 61 -6.72 -3.69 10.92
N THR A 62 -7.93 -3.39 11.35
CA THR A 62 -9.12 -4.26 11.22
C THR A 62 -9.90 -4.02 9.92
N ASP A 63 -9.47 -3.07 9.07
CA ASP A 63 -10.16 -2.77 7.82
C ASP A 63 -9.97 -3.91 6.81
N PRO A 64 -11.05 -4.59 6.40
CA PRO A 64 -10.98 -5.73 5.52
C PRO A 64 -10.93 -5.34 4.04
N VAL A 65 -10.78 -4.08 3.66
CA VAL A 65 -10.76 -3.65 2.25
C VAL A 65 -9.47 -2.92 1.95
N ASN A 66 -8.94 -2.18 2.91
CA ASN A 66 -7.77 -1.35 2.70
C ASN A 66 -6.46 -2.10 3.00
N CYS A 67 -5.65 -2.29 1.95
CA CYS A 67 -4.32 -2.85 2.04
C CYS A 67 -3.25 -1.75 2.07
N PHE A 68 -2.21 -1.94 2.88
CA PHE A 68 -0.99 -1.13 2.86
C PHE A 68 0.24 -1.97 2.52
N ILE A 69 1.29 -1.26 2.12
CA ILE A 69 2.66 -1.74 2.20
C ILE A 69 3.39 -1.07 3.36
N LYS A 70 4.04 -1.86 4.21
CA LYS A 70 4.93 -1.40 5.28
C LYS A 70 6.37 -1.54 4.77
N VAL A 71 7.12 -0.45 4.80
CA VAL A 71 8.52 -0.40 4.41
C VAL A 71 9.35 -0.08 5.64
N THR A 72 10.25 -0.99 5.99
CA THR A 72 11.24 -0.81 7.06
C THR A 72 12.61 -0.58 6.43
N TYR A 73 13.32 0.43 6.90
CA TYR A 73 14.56 0.91 6.30
C TYR A 73 15.51 1.50 7.34
N LYS A 74 16.81 1.55 7.02
CA LYS A 74 17.82 2.19 7.88
C LYS A 74 17.98 3.66 7.50
N SER A 75 17.91 4.55 8.48
CA SER A 75 18.10 6.00 8.34
C SER A 75 19.13 6.48 9.36
N GLY A 76 20.39 6.59 8.95
CA GLY A 76 21.50 6.77 9.90
C GLY A 76 21.65 5.52 10.77
N ASP A 77 21.72 5.68 12.08
CA ASP A 77 21.80 4.55 13.02
C ASP A 77 20.44 3.98 13.43
N SER A 78 19.34 4.64 13.03
CA SER A 78 17.99 4.25 13.43
C SER A 78 17.29 3.43 12.36
N VAL A 79 16.53 2.42 12.79
CA VAL A 79 15.57 1.72 11.94
C VAL A 79 14.25 2.48 11.96
N LYS A 80 13.76 2.83 10.77
CA LYS A 80 12.48 3.52 10.59
C LYS A 80 11.51 2.65 9.81
N THR A 81 10.24 2.96 9.98
CA THR A 81 9.16 2.32 9.24
C THR A 81 8.23 3.38 8.69
N CYS A 82 7.76 3.18 7.47
CA CYS A 82 6.67 3.95 6.90
C CYS A 82 5.71 3.04 6.14
N TYR A 83 4.58 3.60 5.73
CA TYR A 83 3.54 2.86 5.06
C TYR A 83 3.04 3.64 3.84
N PHE A 84 2.73 2.89 2.79
CA PHE A 84 2.11 3.42 1.58
C PHE A 84 0.88 2.61 1.19
N ALA A 85 -0.06 3.24 0.50
CA ALA A 85 -1.19 2.56 -0.12
C ALA A 85 -1.57 3.28 -1.43
N ASP A 86 -2.19 2.55 -2.36
CA ASP A 86 -2.79 3.21 -3.53
C ASP A 86 -4.07 3.92 -3.12
N GLY A 87 -4.02 5.26 -3.10
CA GLY A 87 -5.14 6.12 -2.70
C GLY A 87 -6.07 6.48 -3.85
N LYS A 88 -6.00 5.81 -5.01
CA LYS A 88 -7.00 5.96 -6.08
C LYS A 88 -8.34 5.40 -5.66
N LEU A 89 -9.42 5.98 -6.21
CA LEU A 89 -10.81 5.65 -5.85
C LEU A 89 -11.00 5.55 -4.32
N PHE A 90 -10.51 6.55 -3.58
CA PHE A 90 -10.62 6.59 -2.11
C PHE A 90 -10.10 5.35 -1.37
N GLY A 91 -9.10 4.63 -1.93
CA GLY A 91 -8.51 3.44 -1.29
C GLY A 91 -9.07 2.12 -1.81
N TYR A 92 -10.25 2.14 -2.45
CA TYR A 92 -10.86 0.94 -3.04
C TYR A 92 -10.00 0.33 -4.15
N TRP A 93 -9.19 1.14 -4.84
CA TRP A 93 -8.25 0.59 -5.83
C TRP A 93 -7.15 -0.27 -5.18
N GLY A 94 -6.89 -0.10 -3.88
CA GLY A 94 -6.08 -1.00 -3.09
C GLY A 94 -6.61 -2.44 -3.08
N ALA A 95 -7.93 -2.61 -2.94
CA ALA A 95 -8.62 -3.91 -3.02
C ALA A 95 -8.60 -4.49 -4.45
N PHE A 96 -8.59 -3.65 -5.49
CA PHE A 96 -8.41 -4.07 -6.89
C PHE A 96 -6.94 -4.23 -7.31
N GLY A 97 -6.02 -4.37 -6.34
CA GLY A 97 -4.61 -4.70 -6.59
C GLY A 97 -3.70 -3.51 -6.86
N GLY A 98 -4.14 -2.26 -6.71
CA GLY A 98 -3.30 -1.07 -6.80
C GLY A 98 -2.12 -1.09 -5.82
N THR A 99 -2.40 -1.33 -4.54
CA THR A 99 -1.37 -1.48 -3.50
C THR A 99 -0.47 -2.70 -3.79
N TYR A 100 -1.03 -3.78 -4.33
CA TYR A 100 -0.23 -4.95 -4.71
C TYR A 100 0.74 -4.67 -5.87
N ARG A 101 0.32 -3.90 -6.87
CA ARG A 101 1.21 -3.45 -7.95
C ARG A 101 2.34 -2.58 -7.42
N LEU A 102 2.07 -1.77 -6.40
CA LEU A 102 3.08 -0.99 -5.69
C LEU A 102 4.07 -1.90 -4.95
N PHE A 103 3.56 -2.89 -4.20
CA PHE A 103 4.37 -3.90 -3.53
C PHE A 103 5.31 -4.62 -4.50
N LYS A 104 4.79 -5.15 -5.61
CA LYS A 104 5.62 -5.82 -6.64
C LYS A 104 6.71 -4.91 -7.21
N ALA A 105 6.42 -3.62 -7.37
CA ALA A 105 7.39 -2.69 -7.93
C ALA A 105 8.54 -2.41 -6.96
N ILE A 106 8.24 -2.34 -5.66
CA ILE A 106 9.26 -2.14 -4.62
C ILE A 106 10.02 -3.43 -4.37
N SER A 107 9.37 -4.59 -4.38
CA SER A 107 10.04 -5.87 -4.15
C SER A 107 11.16 -6.15 -5.15
N ILE A 108 11.05 -5.64 -6.38
CA ILE A 108 12.09 -5.76 -7.42
C ILE A 108 13.38 -5.02 -7.03
N ILE A 109 13.28 -3.94 -6.25
CA ILE A 109 14.45 -3.13 -5.85
C ILE A 109 14.95 -3.47 -4.44
N MET A 110 14.35 -4.45 -3.77
CA MET A 110 14.77 -4.87 -2.44
C MET A 110 16.15 -5.55 -2.50
N PRO A 111 17.05 -5.29 -1.54
CA PRO A 111 18.30 -6.04 -1.39
C PRO A 111 18.05 -7.54 -1.24
N ARG A 112 18.98 -8.39 -1.67
CA ARG A 112 18.83 -9.86 -1.61
C ARG A 112 18.63 -10.40 -0.20
N ASN A 113 19.16 -9.72 0.81
CA ASN A 113 19.05 -10.08 2.22
C ASN A 113 17.84 -9.44 2.91
N ALA A 114 17.03 -8.67 2.18
CA ALA A 114 15.88 -7.99 2.76
C ALA A 114 14.66 -8.91 2.83
N THR A 115 13.88 -8.79 3.91
CA THR A 115 12.71 -9.63 4.12
C THR A 115 11.52 -9.11 3.31
N VAL A 116 10.93 -9.95 2.48
CA VAL A 116 9.75 -9.62 1.68
C VAL A 116 8.62 -10.57 2.05
N THR A 117 7.51 -10.03 2.54
CA THR A 117 6.36 -10.82 2.99
C THR A 117 5.07 -10.25 2.42
N ALA A 118 4.19 -11.13 1.93
CA ALA A 118 2.89 -10.73 1.44
C ALA A 118 1.80 -11.69 1.92
N ASN A 119 0.80 -11.13 2.59
CA ASN A 119 -0.36 -11.88 3.08
C ASN A 119 -1.44 -11.89 1.99
N TYR A 120 -1.38 -12.91 1.11
CA TYR A 120 -2.18 -13.02 -0.11
C TYR A 120 -3.59 -13.56 0.07
N SER A 121 -3.82 -14.37 1.10
CA SER A 121 -5.09 -15.04 1.38
C SER A 121 -6.28 -14.08 1.43
N PHE A 122 -6.00 -12.79 1.61
CA PHE A 122 -7.01 -11.77 1.78
C PHE A 122 -7.46 -11.07 0.49
N VAL A 123 -6.55 -10.89 -0.49
CA VAL A 123 -6.87 -10.27 -1.79
C VAL A 123 -7.89 -11.13 -2.55
N TYR A 124 -7.76 -12.45 -2.47
CA TYR A 124 -8.67 -13.39 -3.11
C TYR A 124 -10.07 -13.38 -2.49
N THR A 125 -10.19 -13.27 -1.16
CA THR A 125 -11.48 -13.23 -0.47
C THR A 125 -12.32 -12.02 -0.89
N GLN A 126 -11.70 -10.85 -1.06
CA GLN A 126 -12.39 -9.63 -1.50
C GLN A 126 -12.89 -9.72 -2.94
N ILE A 127 -12.08 -10.30 -3.84
CA ILE A 127 -12.49 -10.53 -5.23
C ILE A 127 -13.70 -11.49 -5.27
N ILE A 128 -13.66 -12.57 -4.49
CA ILE A 128 -14.75 -13.54 -4.42
C ILE A 128 -16.05 -12.89 -3.91
N LEU A 129 -15.99 -12.11 -2.82
CA LEU A 129 -17.15 -11.41 -2.27
C LEU A 129 -17.74 -10.40 -3.27
N PHE A 130 -16.90 -9.66 -3.98
CA PHE A 130 -17.34 -8.73 -5.02
C PHE A 130 -18.04 -9.46 -6.18
N LEU A 131 -17.49 -10.58 -6.65
CA LEU A 131 -18.11 -11.39 -7.70
C LEU A 131 -19.46 -11.97 -7.26
N ILE A 132 -19.58 -12.41 -6.01
CA ILE A 132 -20.86 -12.85 -5.43
C ILE A 132 -21.88 -11.71 -5.43
N LEU A 133 -21.50 -10.52 -4.95
CA LEU A 133 -22.39 -9.37 -4.90
C LEU A 133 -22.84 -8.94 -6.32
N LEU A 134 -21.91 -8.92 -7.27
CA LEU A 134 -22.18 -8.59 -8.67
C LEU A 134 -23.16 -9.59 -9.29
N PHE A 135 -22.97 -10.89 -9.01
CA PHE A 135 -23.87 -11.95 -9.46
C PHE A 135 -25.29 -11.77 -8.88
N MET A 136 -25.41 -11.42 -7.60
CA MET A 136 -26.72 -11.16 -6.98
C MET A 136 -27.43 -9.95 -7.60
N VAL A 137 -26.70 -8.85 -7.86
CA VAL A 137 -27.26 -7.66 -8.52
C VAL A 137 -27.72 -7.97 -9.93
N PHE A 138 -26.92 -8.73 -10.71
CA PHE A 138 -27.32 -9.20 -12.03
C PHE A 138 -28.60 -10.04 -11.98
N LYS A 139 -28.71 -10.94 -11.00
CA LYS A 139 -29.91 -11.78 -10.85
C LYS A 139 -31.16 -10.95 -10.55
N ILE A 140 -31.05 -9.88 -9.77
CA ILE A 140 -32.19 -9.00 -9.42
C ILE A 140 -32.62 -8.11 -10.59
N LEU A 141 -31.68 -7.63 -11.41
CA LEU A 141 -31.97 -6.73 -12.53
C LEU A 141 -32.53 -7.44 -13.77
N TYR A 142 -32.37 -8.76 -13.87
CA TYR A 142 -32.79 -9.57 -15.03
C TYR A 142 -33.88 -10.60 -14.69
N LEU A 143 -34.52 -10.44 -13.53
CA LEU A 143 -35.77 -11.09 -13.12
C LEU A 143 -36.90 -10.05 -13.11
#